data_AF-A0A3D2IIN0-F1
#
_entry.id   AF-A0A3D2IIN0-F1
#
_cell.length_a   1.000
_cell.length_b   1.000
_cell.length_c   1.000
_cell.angle_alpha   90.00
_cell.angle_beta   90.00
_cell.angle_gamma   90.00
#
_symmetry.space_group_name_H-M   'P 1'
#
loop_
_entity.id
_entity.type
_entity.pdbx_description
1 polymer ?
#
loop_
_entity_poly.entity_id
_entity_poly.type
_entity_poly.pdbx_seq_one_letter_code
_entity_poly.pdbx_strand_id
1 'polypeptide(L)'
;PESVIVEAKASGLPLIQELRQIGIPVINFTPSKGNDKLSRVHAVAPVFESGAVWVPKERWAEEMIEECAMFPHGEHDDLVDSMSQALLRFRKGNFVSLHDDYKDEPTDHGQTEYY
;
A
#
# COMPACT_ATOMS: atom_id res chain seq x y z
N PRO A 1 11.81 -6.20 11.03
CA PRO A 1 11.10 -5.91 9.77
C PRO A 1 11.70 -4.65 9.14
N GLU A 2 11.80 -4.56 7.81
CA GLU A 2 12.33 -3.36 7.15
C GLU A 2 11.38 -2.15 7.26
N SER A 3 10.07 -2.39 7.18
CA SER A 3 9.06 -1.36 7.44
C SER A 3 7.74 -1.97 7.90
N VAL A 4 7.00 -1.26 8.75
CA VAL A 4 5.63 -1.57 9.13
C VAL A 4 4.74 -0.39 8.76
N ILE A 5 3.62 -0.64 8.10
CA ILE A 5 2.66 0.40 7.71
C ILE A 5 1.48 0.34 8.67
N VAL A 6 1.09 1.48 9.23
CA VAL A 6 -0.07 1.56 10.13
C VAL A 6 -0.91 2.77 9.77
N GLU A 7 -2.23 2.58 9.65
CA GLU A 7 -3.17 3.69 9.49
C GLU A 7 -3.13 4.60 10.72
N ALA A 8 -2.80 5.88 10.53
CA ALA A 8 -2.64 6.85 11.60
C ALA A 8 -3.99 7.44 12.04
N LYS A 9 -4.93 6.59 12.43
CA LYS A 9 -6.28 6.96 12.88
C LYS A 9 -6.74 6.09 14.05
N ALA A 10 -7.53 6.67 14.96
CA ALA A 10 -8.12 5.97 16.11
C ALA A 10 -7.09 5.11 16.87
N SER A 11 -7.30 3.79 16.91
CA SER A 11 -6.43 2.81 17.60
C SER A 11 -5.03 2.68 16.98
N GLY A 12 -4.80 3.13 15.75
CA GLY A 12 -3.49 3.08 15.13
C GLY A 12 -2.47 4.06 15.73
N LEU A 13 -2.91 5.18 16.30
CA LEU A 13 -2.03 6.18 16.91
C LEU A 13 -1.23 5.65 18.12
N PRO A 14 -1.86 5.03 19.15
CA PRO A 14 -1.11 4.43 20.25
C PRO A 14 -0.23 3.27 19.78
N LEU A 15 -0.70 2.44 18.83
CA LEU A 15 0.10 1.35 18.27
C LEU A 15 1.40 1.85 17.60
N ILE A 16 1.31 2.94 16.83
CA ILE A 16 2.50 3.56 16.21
C ILE A 16 3.51 4.00 17.28
N GLN A 17 3.03 4.58 18.40
CA GLN A 17 3.90 5.02 19.49
C GLN A 17 4.60 3.84 20.15
N GLU A 18 3.86 2.78 20.48
CA GLU A 18 4.41 1.56 21.09
C GLU A 18 5.44 0.88 20.19
N LEU A 19 5.12 0.69 18.91
CA LEU A 19 6.03 0.08 17.94
C LEU A 19 7.32 0.89 17.79
N ARG A 20 7.24 2.23 17.79
CA ARG A 20 8.44 3.09 17.75
C ARG A 20 9.26 2.99 19.03
N GLN A 21 8.64 2.88 20.20
CA GLN A 21 9.35 2.73 21.48
C GLN A 21 10.18 1.44 21.53
N ILE A 22 9.71 0.37 20.90
CA ILE A 22 10.46 -0.91 20.81
C ILE A 22 11.40 -0.98 19.59
N GLY A 23 11.60 0.14 18.88
CA GLY A 23 12.56 0.23 17.77
C GLY A 23 12.05 -0.31 16.43
N ILE A 24 10.74 -0.51 16.27
CA ILE A 24 10.16 -0.93 14.98
C ILE A 24 9.95 0.29 14.07
N PRO A 25 10.45 0.25 12.82
CA PRO A 25 10.27 1.34 11.86
C PRO A 25 8.83 1.38 11.34
N VAL A 26 8.03 2.33 11.84
CA VAL A 26 6.63 2.52 11.44
C VAL A 26 6.44 3.71 10.50
N ILE A 27 5.84 3.41 9.34
CA ILE A 27 5.38 4.36 8.33
C ILE A 27 3.89 4.61 8.55
N ASN A 28 3.54 5.88 8.77
CA ASN A 28 2.15 6.28 8.91
C ASN A 28 1.46 6.25 7.55
N PHE A 29 0.27 5.65 7.49
CA PHE A 29 -0.63 5.74 6.36
C PHE A 29 -1.83 6.62 6.71
N THR A 30 -2.13 7.59 5.85
CA THR A 30 -3.36 8.38 5.95
C THR A 30 -3.99 8.42 4.57
N PRO A 31 -5.19 7.84 4.37
CA PRO A 31 -5.87 7.95 3.09
C PRO A 31 -6.16 9.42 2.78
N SER A 32 -5.87 9.84 1.55
CA SER A 32 -6.15 11.21 1.10
C SER A 32 -7.65 11.51 1.21
N LYS A 33 -8.00 12.73 1.61
CA LYS A 33 -9.42 13.15 1.70
C LYS A 33 -10.10 12.92 0.35
N GLY A 34 -11.20 12.15 0.35
CA GLY A 34 -11.96 11.80 -0.86
C GLY A 34 -11.50 10.53 -1.59
N ASN A 35 -10.41 9.88 -1.16
CA ASN A 35 -9.99 8.59 -1.68
C ASN A 35 -10.67 7.47 -0.88
N ASP A 36 -11.85 7.04 -1.34
CA ASP A 36 -12.63 5.97 -0.73
C ASP A 36 -11.96 4.60 -0.88
N LYS A 37 -12.45 3.59 -0.14
CA LYS A 37 -11.83 2.26 -0.11
C LYS A 37 -11.78 1.63 -1.51
N LEU A 38 -12.87 1.78 -2.26
CA LEU A 38 -12.99 1.23 -3.62
C LEU A 38 -11.96 1.82 -4.59
N SER A 39 -11.77 3.15 -4.57
CA SER A 39 -10.76 3.80 -5.41
C SER A 39 -9.34 3.32 -5.08
N ARG A 40 -9.03 3.03 -3.82
CA ARG A 40 -7.72 2.49 -3.42
C ARG A 40 -7.48 1.07 -3.92
N VAL A 41 -8.49 0.21 -3.88
CA VAL A 41 -8.40 -1.15 -4.42
C VAL A 41 -8.24 -1.11 -5.93
N HIS A 42 -9.00 -0.27 -6.64
CA HIS A 42 -8.82 -0.09 -8.08
C HIS A 42 -7.43 0.41 -8.46
N ALA A 43 -6.84 1.31 -7.66
CA ALA A 43 -5.49 1.83 -7.93
C ALA A 43 -4.39 0.75 -7.88
N VAL A 44 -4.63 -0.38 -7.24
CA VAL A 44 -3.67 -1.50 -7.15
C VAL A 44 -4.05 -2.70 -8.03
N ALA A 45 -5.22 -2.71 -8.67
CA ALA A 45 -5.64 -3.76 -9.60
C ALA A 45 -4.61 -4.05 -10.71
N PRO A 46 -3.93 -3.05 -11.31
CA PRO A 46 -2.90 -3.31 -12.33
C PRO A 46 -1.72 -4.16 -11.83
N VAL A 47 -1.42 -4.14 -10.52
CA VAL A 47 -0.38 -4.99 -9.91
C VAL A 47 -0.80 -6.46 -9.97
N PHE A 48 -2.08 -6.76 -9.71
CA PHE A 48 -2.62 -8.10 -9.86
C PHE A 48 -2.64 -8.54 -11.33
N GLU A 49 -3.13 -7.69 -12.22
CA GLU A 49 -3.24 -7.97 -13.66
C GLU A 49 -1.88 -8.27 -14.31
N SER A 50 -0.82 -7.63 -13.82
CA SER A 50 0.55 -7.88 -14.28
C SER A 50 1.15 -9.22 -13.86
N GLY A 51 0.49 -9.98 -12.98
CA GLY A 51 1.02 -11.21 -12.41
C GLY A 51 2.12 -10.99 -11.36
N ALA A 52 2.28 -9.76 -10.85
CA ALA A 52 3.28 -9.43 -9.83
C ALA A 52 2.88 -9.87 -8.40
N VAL A 53 1.66 -10.38 -8.21
CA VAL A 53 1.17 -10.87 -6.92
C VAL A 53 1.22 -12.40 -6.89
N TRP A 54 1.93 -12.93 -5.91
CA TRP A 54 1.96 -14.36 -5.60
C TRP A 54 1.14 -14.64 -4.34
N VAL A 55 0.48 -15.79 -4.30
CA VAL A 55 -0.30 -16.25 -3.15
C VAL A 55 0.21 -17.61 -2.65
N PRO A 56 0.47 -17.78 -1.35
CA PRO A 56 0.82 -19.08 -0.78
C PRO A 56 -0.39 -20.01 -0.70
N LYS A 57 -0.14 -21.32 -0.70
CA LYS A 57 -1.18 -22.35 -0.49
C LYS A 57 -1.44 -22.56 1.01
N GLU A 58 -1.93 -21.51 1.65
CA GLU A 58 -2.19 -21.47 3.09
C GLU A 58 -3.62 -21.00 3.36
N ARG A 59 -4.24 -21.50 4.42
CA ARG A 59 -5.65 -21.20 4.75
C ARG A 59 -5.93 -19.70 4.87
N TRP A 60 -5.04 -18.96 5.53
CA TRP A 60 -5.21 -17.50 5.69
C TRP A 60 -5.21 -16.76 4.35
N ALA A 61 -4.57 -17.33 3.33
CA ALA A 61 -4.53 -16.74 2.00
C ALA A 61 -5.84 -16.98 1.23
N GLU A 62 -6.53 -18.09 1.49
CA GLU A 62 -7.88 -18.33 0.97
C GLU A 62 -8.87 -17.31 1.55
N GLU A 63 -8.81 -17.07 2.87
CA GLU A 63 -9.62 -16.05 3.56
C GLU A 63 -9.39 -14.65 2.95
N MET A 64 -8.13 -14.31 2.65
CA MET A 64 -7.76 -13.06 1.98
C MET A 64 -8.32 -12.96 0.55
N ILE A 65 -8.28 -14.04 -0.23
CA ILE A 65 -8.84 -14.08 -1.59
C ILE A 65 -10.36 -13.91 -1.54
N GLU A 66 -11.04 -14.61 -0.63
CA GLU A 66 -12.49 -14.53 -0.46
C GLU A 66 -12.93 -13.11 -0.10
N GLU A 67 -12.24 -12.45 0.84
CA GLU A 67 -12.54 -11.06 1.18
C GLU A 67 -12.34 -10.11 -0.01
N CYS A 68 -11.26 -10.30 -0.78
CA CYS A 68 -11.03 -9.54 -2.02
C CYS A 68 -12.15 -9.76 -3.06
N ALA A 69 -12.64 -11.00 -3.19
CA ALA A 69 -13.69 -11.36 -4.15
C ALA A 69 -15.07 -10.84 -3.74
N MET A 70 -15.34 -10.72 -2.43
CA MET A 70 -16.60 -10.20 -1.90
C MET A 70 -16.64 -8.68 -1.82
N PHE A 71 -15.48 -8.00 -1.80
CA PHE A 71 -15.41 -6.55 -1.72
C PHE A 71 -16.11 -5.87 -2.93
N PRO A 72 -16.91 -4.80 -2.75
CA PRO A 72 -17.15 -4.04 -1.52
C PRO A 72 -18.38 -4.50 -0.72
N HIS A 73 -18.90 -5.70 -0.96
CA HIS A 73 -20.16 -6.19 -0.40
C HIS A 73 -20.00 -7.18 0.76
N GLY A 74 -18.76 -7.54 1.12
CA GLY A 74 -18.46 -8.38 2.28
C GLY A 74 -18.77 -7.70 3.62
N GLU A 75 -18.91 -8.50 4.68
CA GLU A 75 -19.10 -7.99 6.05
C GLU A 75 -17.83 -7.35 6.63
N HIS A 76 -16.67 -7.77 6.13
CA HIS A 76 -15.35 -7.31 6.54
C HIS A 76 -14.56 -6.82 5.33
N ASP A 77 -13.70 -5.83 5.54
CA ASP A 77 -12.82 -5.25 4.53
C ASP A 77 -11.40 -4.94 5.06
N ASP A 78 -11.06 -5.45 6.25
CA ASP A 78 -9.80 -5.18 6.93
C ASP A 78 -8.58 -5.81 6.21
N LEU A 79 -8.71 -7.02 5.63
CA LEU A 79 -7.64 -7.66 4.86
C LEU A 79 -7.45 -6.94 3.52
N VAL A 80 -8.54 -6.57 2.86
CA VAL A 80 -8.52 -5.81 1.60
C VAL A 80 -7.90 -4.43 1.82
N ASP A 81 -8.26 -3.74 2.90
CA ASP A 81 -7.68 -2.46 3.25
C ASP A 81 -6.18 -2.59 3.54
N SER A 82 -5.77 -3.56 4.37
CA SER A 82 -4.36 -3.79 4.70
C SER A 82 -3.50 -4.09 3.47
N MET A 83 -4.01 -4.94 2.56
CA MET A 83 -3.35 -5.29 1.32
C MET A 83 -3.24 -4.11 0.35
N SER A 84 -4.32 -3.35 0.17
CA SER A 84 -4.31 -2.16 -0.70
C SER A 84 -3.31 -1.12 -0.20
N GLN A 85 -3.19 -0.92 1.13
CA GLN A 85 -2.20 -0.02 1.72
C GLN A 85 -0.76 -0.47 1.41
N ALA A 86 -0.46 -1.76 1.56
CA ALA A 86 0.84 -2.32 1.26
C ALA A 86 1.21 -2.16 -0.23
N LEU A 87 0.29 -2.51 -1.13
CA LEU A 87 0.53 -2.40 -2.57
C LEU A 87 0.69 -0.93 -3.02
N LEU A 88 -0.13 -0.01 -2.50
CA LEU A 88 0.03 1.43 -2.76
C LEU A 88 1.41 1.94 -2.32
N ARG A 89 1.91 1.45 -1.18
CA ARG A 89 3.25 1.82 -0.69
C ARG A 89 4.37 1.29 -1.58
N PHE A 90 4.21 0.08 -2.12
CA PHE A 90 5.16 -0.50 -3.07
C PHE A 90 5.17 0.25 -4.40
N ARG A 91 3.99 0.62 -4.92
CA ARG A 91 3.89 1.47 -6.12
C ARG A 91 4.56 2.83 -5.93
N LYS A 92 4.23 3.54 -4.85
CA LYS A 92 4.82 4.86 -4.54
C LYS A 92 6.32 4.81 -4.27
N GLY A 93 6.82 3.70 -3.74
CA GLY A 93 8.24 3.49 -3.48
C GLY A 93 9.04 3.07 -4.72
N ASN A 94 8.40 2.96 -5.89
CA ASN A 94 8.98 2.40 -7.11
C ASN A 94 9.57 1.00 -6.91
N PHE A 95 9.00 0.22 -5.98
CA PHE A 95 9.39 -1.16 -5.72
C PHE A 95 8.70 -2.14 -6.68
N VAL A 96 7.60 -1.71 -7.29
CA VAL A 96 6.88 -2.43 -8.34
C VAL A 96 6.63 -1.45 -9.48
N SER A 97 7.21 -1.75 -10.64
CA SER A 97 6.98 -1.01 -11.88
C SER A 97 6.12 -1.84 -12.80
N LEU A 98 5.12 -1.23 -13.41
CA LEU A 98 4.29 -1.84 -14.44
C LEU A 98 4.79 -1.45 -15.83
N HIS A 99 4.46 -2.24 -16.84
CA HIS A 99 4.90 -1.99 -18.22
C HIS A 99 4.38 -0.66 -18.79
N ASP A 100 3.19 -0.23 -18.37
CA ASP A 100 2.53 1.01 -18.79
C ASP A 100 2.85 2.22 -17.90
N ASP A 101 3.76 2.07 -16.92
CA ASP A 101 4.13 3.19 -16.06
C ASP A 101 4.84 4.26 -16.87
N TYR A 102 4.42 5.51 -16.69
CA TYR A 102 5.05 6.66 -17.33
C TYR A 102 6.51 6.71 -16.92
N LYS A 103 7.42 6.63 -17.90
CA LYS A 103 8.85 6.82 -17.65
C LYS A 103 9.08 8.31 -17.53
N ASP A 104 9.40 8.76 -16.32
CA ASP A 104 9.84 10.13 -16.12
C ASP A 104 10.98 10.45 -17.11
N GLU A 105 10.81 11.51 -17.91
CA GLU A 105 11.93 12.02 -18.69
C GLU A 105 13.02 12.46 -17.70
N PRO A 106 14.30 12.15 -17.98
CA PRO A 106 15.38 12.58 -17.10
C PRO A 106 15.33 14.11 -16.98
N THR A 107 14.94 14.62 -15.81
CA THR A 107 14.99 16.04 -15.53
C THR A 107 16.45 16.44 -15.44
N ASP A 108 16.93 17.16 -16.44
CA ASP A 108 18.21 17.85 -16.40
C ASP A 108 18.14 18.90 -15.29
N HIS A 109 18.54 18.50 -14.08
CA HIS A 109 18.82 19.44 -13.00
C HIS A 109 20.11 20.18 -13.36
N GLY A 110 20.00 21.11 -14.32
CA GLY A 110 21.07 22.04 -14.65
C GLY A 110 21.61 22.64 -13.35
N GLN A 111 22.93 22.55 -13.18
CA GLN A 111 23.61 23.04 -11.99
C GLN A 111 23.17 24.47 -11.71
N THR A 112 22.46 24.69 -10.60
CA THR A 112 22.18 26.03 -10.10
C THR A 112 23.51 26.60 -9.61
N GLU A 113 24.24 27.31 -10.48
CA GLU A 113 25.36 28.15 -10.07
C GLU A 113 24.81 29.30 -9.22
N TYR A 114 25.17 29.30 -7.93
CA TYR A 114 24.97 30.45 -7.05
C TYR A 114 26.10 31.45 -7.33
N TYR A 115 25.75 32.64 -7.82
CA TYR A 115 26.64 33.81 -7.93
C TYR A 115 26.77 34.54 -6.59
#